data_AF-A0A363RHN8-F1
#
_entry.id   AF-A0A363RHN8-F1
#
_cell.length_a   1.000
_cell.length_b   1.000
_cell.length_c   1.000
_cell.angle_alpha   90.00
_cell.angle_beta   90.00
_cell.angle_gamma   90.00
#
_symmetry.space_group_name_H-M   'P 1'
#
loop_
_entity.id
_entity.type
_entity.pdbx_description
1 polymer ?
#
loop_
_entity_poly.entity_id
_entity_poly.type
_entity_poly.pdbx_seq_one_letter_code
_entity_poly.pdbx_strand_id
1 'polypeptide(L)'
;MNSKPQAAPAAAKAGSCVDTDSETSSLEAAYADAIQAIADDGDPPLDIHDICSHRRACGFTDDLALTECEAQAINTRLYGLSAISALLIGADDDGAFKLSKWLQGGLHSALYALTEDAQGVLQRANEKAAEGEKGGAG
;
A
#
# COMPACT_ATOMS: atom_id res chain seq x y z
N MET A 1 -14.91 -70.37 -3.24
CA MET A 1 -15.80 -70.84 -4.32
C MET A 1 -15.95 -69.70 -5.30
N ASN A 2 -15.27 -69.83 -6.44
CA ASN A 2 -15.31 -68.89 -7.56
C ASN A 2 -16.51 -69.24 -8.46
N SER A 3 -17.25 -68.25 -8.94
CA SER A 3 -18.15 -68.40 -10.09
C SER A 3 -18.31 -67.06 -10.82
N LYS A 4 -17.66 -66.98 -11.98
CA LYS A 4 -18.07 -66.18 -13.14
C LYS A 4 -18.81 -67.15 -14.08
N PRO A 5 -19.78 -66.71 -14.91
CA PRO A 5 -19.46 -66.28 -16.30
C PRO A 5 -20.38 -65.12 -16.80
N GLN A 6 -19.90 -64.12 -17.56
CA GLN A 6 -19.62 -64.05 -19.01
C GLN A 6 -20.83 -63.56 -19.86
N ALA A 7 -20.68 -62.44 -20.58
CA ALA A 7 -20.99 -62.24 -22.01
C ALA A 7 -20.94 -60.74 -22.41
N ALA A 8 -20.21 -60.45 -23.48
CA ALA A 8 -20.15 -59.17 -24.22
C ALA A 8 -21.21 -59.18 -25.38
N PRO A 9 -21.27 -58.26 -26.39
CA PRO A 9 -20.51 -57.02 -26.68
C PRO A 9 -21.33 -55.83 -27.30
N ALA A 10 -20.61 -54.74 -27.61
CA ALA A 10 -20.71 -53.85 -28.79
C ALA A 10 -21.72 -52.66 -28.91
N ALA A 11 -21.10 -51.48 -29.09
CA ALA A 11 -21.38 -50.39 -30.04
C ALA A 11 -22.56 -49.41 -29.79
N ALA A 12 -22.25 -48.11 -29.61
CA ALA A 12 -22.09 -47.12 -30.69
C ALA A 12 -22.22 -45.66 -30.18
N LYS A 13 -21.29 -44.78 -30.63
CA LYS A 13 -21.41 -43.31 -30.90
C LYS A 13 -21.90 -42.39 -29.75
N ALA A 14 -21.57 -41.11 -29.65
CA ALA A 14 -20.74 -40.14 -30.36
C ALA A 14 -20.42 -39.05 -29.29
N GLY A 15 -19.27 -38.39 -29.32
CA GLY A 15 -19.22 -37.01 -29.78
C GLY A 15 -20.14 -36.07 -28.99
N SER A 16 -19.63 -35.45 -27.93
CA SER A 16 -20.11 -34.12 -27.53
C SER A 16 -18.90 -33.33 -27.11
N CYS A 17 -18.61 -32.30 -27.90
CA CYS A 17 -17.80 -31.16 -27.54
C CYS A 17 -18.11 -30.72 -26.10
N VAL A 18 -17.06 -30.46 -25.32
CA VAL A 18 -17.19 -29.64 -24.12
C VAL A 18 -17.38 -28.22 -24.66
N ASP A 19 -18.63 -27.77 -24.67
CA ASP A 19 -19.00 -26.40 -24.99
C ASP A 19 -18.53 -25.51 -23.84
N THR A 20 -17.31 -24.97 -23.94
CA THR A 20 -16.77 -23.90 -23.07
C THR A 20 -17.40 -22.53 -23.38
N ASP A 21 -18.64 -22.51 -23.86
CA ASP A 21 -19.32 -21.28 -24.32
C ASP A 21 -20.47 -20.84 -23.39
N SER A 22 -20.87 -21.66 -22.40
CA SER A 22 -21.99 -21.33 -21.49
C SER A 22 -21.58 -20.62 -20.19
N GLU A 23 -20.36 -20.82 -19.69
CA GLU A 23 -19.94 -20.24 -18.40
C GLU A 23 -19.56 -18.75 -18.52
N THR A 24 -19.12 -18.30 -19.71
CA THR A 24 -18.81 -16.88 -19.97
C THR A 24 -20.06 -16.02 -20.04
N SER A 25 -21.15 -16.56 -20.61
CA SER A 25 -22.44 -15.85 -20.70
C SER A 25 -23.08 -15.63 -19.32
N SER A 26 -22.97 -16.60 -18.42
CA SER A 26 -23.47 -16.44 -17.04
C SER A 26 -22.65 -15.45 -16.22
N LEU A 27 -21.35 -15.34 -16.49
CA LEU A 27 -20.44 -14.45 -15.76
C LEU A 27 -20.55 -13.00 -16.28
N GLU A 28 -20.70 -12.82 -17.60
CA GLU A 28 -21.02 -11.51 -18.19
C GLU A 28 -22.40 -11.00 -17.74
N ALA A 29 -23.41 -11.88 -17.66
CA ALA A 29 -24.72 -11.51 -17.15
C ALA A 29 -24.69 -11.12 -15.66
N ALA A 30 -23.95 -11.86 -14.83
CA ALA A 30 -23.76 -11.54 -13.41
C ALA A 30 -22.95 -10.25 -13.21
N TYR A 31 -21.99 -9.96 -14.09
CA TYR A 31 -21.21 -8.73 -14.07
C TYR A 31 -22.05 -7.52 -14.50
N ALA A 32 -22.89 -7.68 -15.52
CA ALA A 32 -23.84 -6.65 -15.96
C ALA A 32 -24.88 -6.33 -14.88
N ASP A 33 -25.41 -7.34 -14.19
CA ASP A 33 -26.36 -7.17 -13.09
C ASP A 33 -25.71 -6.48 -11.88
N ALA A 34 -24.46 -6.82 -11.55
CA ALA A 34 -23.70 -6.14 -10.50
C ALA A 34 -23.40 -4.68 -10.84
N ILE A 35 -23.05 -4.36 -12.09
CA ILE A 35 -22.85 -2.96 -12.53
C ILE A 35 -24.16 -2.19 -12.50
N GLN A 36 -25.28 -2.82 -12.91
CA GLN A 36 -26.60 -2.20 -12.88
C GLN A 36 -27.05 -1.92 -11.44
N ALA A 37 -26.81 -2.84 -10.51
CA ALA A 37 -27.09 -2.65 -9.09
C ALA A 37 -26.27 -1.51 -8.47
N ILE A 38 -25.00 -1.36 -8.87
CA ILE A 38 -24.13 -0.24 -8.45
C ILE A 38 -24.62 1.09 -9.05
N ALA A 39 -25.12 1.07 -10.29
CA ALA A 39 -25.66 2.25 -10.96
C ALA A 39 -27.02 2.70 -10.40
N ASP A 40 -27.85 1.76 -9.96
CA ASP A 40 -29.17 2.02 -9.38
C ASP A 40 -29.10 2.62 -7.96
N ASP A 41 -27.99 2.44 -7.25
CA ASP A 41 -27.72 3.08 -5.94
C ASP A 41 -27.44 4.60 -6.07
N GLY A 42 -27.44 5.14 -7.30
CA GLY A 42 -27.40 6.59 -7.57
C GLY A 42 -26.05 7.25 -7.32
N ASP A 43 -25.07 6.51 -6.79
CA ASP A 43 -23.69 6.98 -6.70
C ASP A 43 -23.02 6.87 -8.08
N PRO A 44 -22.37 7.95 -8.56
CA PRO A 44 -21.64 7.88 -9.80
C PRO A 44 -20.55 6.79 -9.70
N PRO A 45 -20.36 5.96 -10.75
CA PRO A 45 -19.33 4.94 -10.75
C PRO A 45 -17.96 5.59 -10.52
N LEU A 46 -17.11 4.92 -9.72
CA LEU A 46 -15.78 5.42 -9.35
C LEU A 46 -14.92 5.63 -10.61
N ASP A 47 -14.81 6.87 -11.07
CA ASP A 47 -13.94 7.23 -12.19
C ASP A 47 -12.50 7.39 -11.70
N ILE A 48 -11.75 6.29 -11.81
CA ILE A 48 -10.33 6.25 -11.46
C ILE A 48 -9.52 7.22 -12.35
N HIS A 49 -9.92 7.42 -13.62
CA HIS A 49 -9.20 8.31 -14.52
C HIS A 49 -9.36 9.78 -14.12
N ASP A 50 -10.58 10.20 -13.78
CA ASP A 50 -10.84 11.56 -13.30
C ASP A 50 -10.15 11.82 -11.95
N ILE A 51 -10.16 10.85 -11.03
CA ILE A 51 -9.41 10.93 -9.76
C ILE A 51 -7.90 11.08 -10.02
N CYS A 52 -7.33 10.27 -10.91
CA CYS A 52 -5.91 10.34 -11.26
C CYS A 52 -5.54 11.66 -11.97
N SER A 53 -6.40 12.12 -12.89
CA SER A 53 -6.26 13.39 -13.60
C SER A 53 -6.31 14.57 -12.64
N HIS A 54 -7.28 14.59 -11.73
CA HIS A 54 -7.44 15.61 -10.70
C HIS A 54 -6.25 15.63 -9.74
N ARG A 55 -5.79 14.46 -9.27
CA ARG A 55 -4.59 14.34 -8.42
C ARG A 55 -3.35 14.90 -9.11
N ARG A 56 -3.13 14.55 -10.38
CA ARG A 56 -2.01 15.08 -11.17
C ARG A 56 -2.13 16.58 -11.40
N ALA A 57 -3.33 17.10 -11.68
CA ALA A 57 -3.57 18.54 -11.84
C ALA A 57 -3.31 19.33 -10.54
N CYS A 58 -3.53 18.71 -9.39
CA CYS A 58 -3.19 19.26 -8.07
C CYS A 58 -1.72 19.03 -7.66
N GLY A 59 -0.88 18.45 -8.53
CA GLY A 59 0.53 18.20 -8.24
C GLY A 59 0.81 16.96 -7.39
N PHE A 60 -0.18 16.11 -7.13
CA PHE A 60 0.00 14.82 -6.48
C PHE A 60 0.44 13.78 -7.51
N THR A 61 1.74 13.69 -7.74
CA THR A 61 2.37 12.64 -8.55
C THR A 61 2.95 11.55 -7.65
N ASP A 62 3.05 10.33 -8.16
CA ASP A 62 3.69 9.22 -7.43
C ASP A 62 5.16 9.52 -7.08
N ASP A 63 5.81 10.41 -7.85
CA ASP A 63 7.16 10.89 -7.59
C ASP A 63 7.27 11.75 -6.32
N LEU A 64 6.16 12.38 -5.90
CA LEU A 64 6.07 13.19 -4.68
C LEU A 64 5.66 12.35 -3.45
N ALA A 65 5.32 11.07 -3.65
CA ALA A 65 4.94 10.18 -2.57
C ALA A 65 6.16 9.51 -1.93
N LEU A 66 6.19 9.47 -0.60
CA LEU A 66 7.15 8.65 0.13
C LEU A 66 6.78 7.17 -0.04
N THR A 67 7.79 6.32 -0.23
CA THR A 67 7.59 4.88 -0.15
C THR A 67 7.22 4.47 1.28
N GLU A 68 6.53 3.34 1.44
CA GLU A 68 6.16 2.81 2.76
C GLU A 68 7.37 2.66 3.69
N CYS A 69 8.51 2.21 3.13
CA CYS A 69 9.76 2.06 3.85
C CYS A 69 10.29 3.42 4.36
N GLU A 70 10.28 4.46 3.53
CA GLU A 70 10.71 5.81 3.90
C GLU A 70 9.79 6.42 4.95
N ALA A 71 8.47 6.27 4.78
CA ALA A 71 7.49 6.73 5.76
C ALA A 71 7.67 6.03 7.12
N GLN A 72 7.86 4.71 7.13
CA GLN A 72 8.14 3.95 8.35
C GLN A 72 9.48 4.34 8.99
N ALA A 73 10.50 4.60 8.16
CA ALA A 73 11.80 5.06 8.60
C ALA A 73 11.70 6.42 9.32
N ILE A 74 10.98 7.39 8.75
CA ILE A 74 10.72 8.68 9.37
C ILE A 74 9.92 8.52 10.67
N ASN A 75 8.85 7.72 10.63
CA ASN A 75 7.99 7.49 11.80
C ASN A 75 8.77 6.93 12.99
N THR A 76 9.66 5.96 12.74
CA THR A 76 10.52 5.37 13.78
C THR A 76 11.43 6.42 14.42
N ARG A 77 11.99 7.34 13.62
CA ARG A 77 12.83 8.44 14.12
C ARG A 77 12.01 9.43 14.95
N LEU A 78 10.80 9.77 14.51
CA LEU A 78 9.89 10.64 15.26
C LEU A 78 9.49 10.04 16.62
N TYR A 79 9.27 8.73 16.69
CA TYR A 79 9.07 8.04 17.97
C TYR A 79 10.30 8.15 18.88
N GLY A 80 11.50 7.95 18.33
CA GLY A 80 12.76 8.11 19.07
C GLY A 80 12.95 9.54 19.60
N LEU A 81 12.70 10.55 18.75
CA LEU A 81 12.72 11.95 19.14
C LEU A 81 11.73 12.23 20.28
N SER A 82 10.49 11.78 20.14
CA SER A 82 9.45 11.96 21.16
C SER A 82 9.82 11.32 22.49
N ALA A 83 10.36 10.11 22.46
CA ALA A 83 10.80 9.39 23.67
C ALA A 83 11.95 10.12 24.38
N ILE A 84 12.96 10.57 23.62
CA ILE A 84 14.10 11.30 24.19
C ILE A 84 13.66 12.67 24.73
N SER A 85 12.81 13.40 23.99
CA SER A 85 12.25 14.67 24.46
C SER A 85 11.45 14.50 25.74
N ALA A 86 10.61 13.47 25.84
CA ALA A 86 9.87 13.17 27.06
C ALA A 86 10.80 12.87 28.25
N LEU A 87 11.90 12.15 28.03
CA LEU A 87 12.91 11.91 29.06
C LEU A 87 13.59 13.19 29.52
N LEU A 88 13.95 14.08 28.61
CA LEU A 88 14.60 15.35 28.94
C LEU A 88 13.65 16.28 29.69
N ILE A 89 12.38 16.36 29.29
CA ILE A 89 11.34 17.13 30.00
C ILE A 89 11.10 16.53 31.39
N GLY A 90 11.00 15.21 31.50
CA GLY A 90 10.83 14.51 32.78
C GLY A 90 12.02 14.63 33.72
N ALA A 91 13.19 15.04 33.21
CA ALA A 91 14.43 15.20 33.96
C ALA A 91 14.76 16.66 34.35
N ASP A 92 13.91 17.61 33.97
CA ASP A 92 14.14 19.05 34.17
C ASP A 92 14.16 19.43 35.67
N ASP A 93 14.31 20.71 35.99
CA ASP A 93 14.53 21.17 37.36
C ASP A 93 13.43 20.73 38.35
N ASP A 94 12.17 20.63 37.89
CA ASP A 94 11.03 20.09 38.66
C ASP A 94 10.60 18.67 38.22
N GLY A 95 11.47 17.97 37.49
CA GLY A 95 11.20 16.67 36.89
C GLY A 95 11.01 15.52 37.89
N ALA A 96 10.38 14.45 37.41
CA ALA A 96 10.14 13.21 38.17
C ALA A 96 11.42 12.43 38.50
N PHE A 97 12.52 12.72 37.81
CA PHE A 97 13.83 12.11 38.03
C PHE A 97 14.94 13.10 37.66
N LYS A 98 16.20 12.72 37.91
CA LYS A 98 17.38 13.51 37.52
C LYS A 98 18.27 12.70 36.58
N LEU A 99 18.76 13.35 35.53
CA LEU A 99 19.75 12.79 34.62
C LEU A 99 21.15 13.30 34.97
N SER A 100 22.17 12.49 34.71
CA SER A 100 23.55 12.98 34.78
C SER A 100 23.83 13.93 33.61
N LYS A 101 24.72 14.91 33.80
CA LYS A 101 25.10 15.86 32.73
C LYS A 101 25.58 15.16 31.45
N TRP A 102 26.32 14.06 31.60
CA TRP A 102 26.78 13.25 30.47
C TRP A 102 25.63 12.58 29.71
N LEU A 103 24.66 12.02 30.44
CA LEU A 103 23.50 11.38 29.83
C LEU A 103 22.61 12.43 29.13
N GLN A 104 22.37 13.57 29.78
CA GLN A 104 21.63 14.68 29.17
C GLN A 104 22.31 15.18 27.89
N GLY A 105 23.64 15.39 27.92
CA GLY A 105 24.41 15.78 26.73
C GLY A 105 24.31 14.75 25.60
N GLY A 106 24.44 13.45 25.93
CA GLY A 106 24.29 12.37 24.95
C GLY A 106 22.89 12.29 24.34
N LEU A 107 21.84 12.53 25.13
CA LEU A 107 20.47 12.58 24.66
C LEU A 107 20.22 13.78 23.73
N HIS A 108 20.80 14.95 24.03
CA HIS A 108 20.75 16.08 23.10
C HIS A 108 21.46 15.78 21.77
N SER A 109 22.63 15.12 21.80
CA SER A 109 23.31 14.69 20.58
C SER A 109 22.49 13.65 19.80
N ALA A 110 21.82 12.73 20.50
CA ALA A 110 20.95 11.75 19.86
C ALA A 110 19.72 12.40 19.20
N LEU A 111 19.11 13.42 19.83
CA LEU A 111 18.04 14.20 19.20
C LEU A 111 18.51 14.85 17.90
N TYR A 112 19.69 15.47 17.93
CA TYR A 112 20.26 16.11 16.74
C TYR A 112 20.47 15.09 15.61
N ALA A 113 21.11 13.95 15.90
CA ALA A 113 21.38 12.91 14.92
C ALA A 113 20.09 12.31 14.31
N LEU A 114 19.07 12.03 15.14
CA LEU A 114 17.79 11.51 14.65
C LEU A 114 17.04 12.53 13.79
N THR A 115 17.18 13.82 14.11
CA THR A 115 16.57 14.90 13.32
C THR A 115 17.26 15.03 11.97
N GLU A 116 18.59 15.10 11.93
CA GLU A 116 19.35 15.15 10.67
C GLU A 116 19.06 13.94 9.78
N ASP A 117 18.98 12.75 10.36
CA ASP A 117 18.71 11.53 9.61
C ASP A 117 17.26 11.51 9.04
N ALA A 118 16.27 11.99 9.82
CA ALA A 118 14.89 12.15 9.32
C ALA A 118 14.82 13.18 8.18
N GLN A 119 15.51 14.31 8.32
CA GLN A 119 15.62 15.33 7.29
C GLN A 119 16.32 14.80 6.04
N GLY A 120 17.36 13.98 6.19
CA GLY A 120 18.08 13.37 5.06
C GLY A 120 17.22 12.38 4.26
N VAL A 121 16.23 11.73 4.88
CA VAL A 121 15.24 10.92 4.13
C VAL A 121 14.32 11.82 3.31
N LEU A 122 13.76 12.87 3.94
CA LEU A 122 12.86 13.81 3.27
C LEU A 122 13.56 14.54 2.11
N GLN A 123 14.81 14.96 2.31
CA GLN A 123 15.58 15.66 1.30
C GLN A 123 15.84 14.76 0.08
N ARG A 124 16.24 13.50 0.29
CA ARG A 124 16.44 12.54 -0.80
C ARG A 124 15.15 12.24 -1.56
N ALA A 125 14.03 12.12 -0.85
CA ALA A 125 12.72 11.95 -1.48
C ALA A 125 12.36 13.18 -2.34
N ASN A 126 12.62 14.39 -1.82
CA ASN A 126 12.38 15.63 -2.55
C ASN A 126 13.30 15.79 -3.78
N GLU A 127 14.57 15.40 -3.67
CA GLU A 127 15.52 15.39 -4.80
C GLU A 127 15.05 14.42 -5.89
N LYS A 128 14.63 13.20 -5.50
CA LYS A 128 14.05 12.22 -6.43
C LYS A 128 12.81 12.76 -7.14
N ALA A 129 11.90 13.42 -6.42
CA ALA A 129 10.71 14.03 -6.99
C ALA A 129 11.06 15.11 -8.04
N ALA A 130 12.04 15.96 -7.73
CA ALA A 130 12.49 17.03 -8.62
C ALA A 130 13.22 16.51 -9.89
N GLU A 131 13.83 15.33 -9.82
CA GLU A 131 14.43 14.67 -10.98
C GLU A 131 13.37 14.06 -11.91
N GLY A 132 12.28 13.50 -11.35
CA GLY A 132 11.13 12.99 -12.11
C GLY A 132 10.44 14.05 -12.97
N GLU A 133 10.29 15.27 -12.45
CA GLU A 133 9.70 16.40 -13.19
C GLU A 133 10.50 16.81 -14.44
N LYS A 134 11.83 16.61 -14.45
CA LYS A 134 12.69 16.99 -15.58
C LYS A 134 12.71 15.96 -16.71
N GLY A 135 12.31 14.71 -16.43
CA GLY A 135 12.30 13.61 -17.41
C GLY A 135 11.00 13.45 -18.18
N GLY A 136 9.89 14.08 -17.74
CA GLY A 136 8.55 13.91 -18.31
C GLY A 136 8.20 14.84 -19.48
N ALA A 137 9.11 15.72 -19.91
CA ALA A 137 8.94 16.55 -21.11
C ALA A 137 9.56 15.87 -22.34
N GLY A 138 8.99 14.74 -22.76
CA GLY A 138 9.41 13.98 -23.94
C GLY A 138 8.22 13.43 -24.70
#